data_AF-A0A7S0NY27-F1
#
_entry.id   AF-A0A7S0NY27-F1
#
_cell.length_a   1.000
_cell.length_b   1.000
_cell.length_c   1.000
_cell.angle_alpha   90.00
_cell.angle_beta   90.00
_cell.angle_gamma   90.00
#
_symmetry.space_group_name_H-M   'P 1'
#
loop_
_entity.id
_entity.type
_entity.pdbx_description
1 polymer ?
#
loop_
_entity_poly.entity_id
_entity_poly.type
_entity_poly.pdbx_seq_one_letter_code
_entity_poly.pdbx_strand_id
1 'polypeptide(L)'
;QAVKSGWNAVLLEPMAAAFARLASRYSNHTLSRVRLHNAAVCPKAQKASCQEPTMPMYYVDFTNATGNWGTAQADARCLSAAGQHSLSEISSFSRSHLMKHQRMNNPYGGRACVGCSARLNRSYPINCLKFVIKHNIRSRDVRCACFDGDAAPHDEPRGAVDVLGGVPNTSLLVIDAEGHDDEVIAAYPLGRPRARPRRVIFEAKHLVPERFRAAVSRLQACGYECVQNCNASVPTRALGVWDAGAFASPTTLGTCE
;
A
#
# COMPACT_ATOMS: atom_id res chain seq x y z
N GLN A 1 -1.44 -16.27 9.00
CA GLN A 1 -0.71 -17.45 9.50
C GLN A 1 0.49 -17.04 10.36
N ALA A 2 1.40 -16.17 9.91
CA ALA A 2 2.58 -15.74 10.71
C ALA A 2 2.25 -15.31 12.16
N VAL A 3 1.27 -14.42 12.36
CA VAL A 3 0.82 -14.00 13.70
C VAL A 3 0.32 -15.19 14.53
N LYS A 4 -0.46 -16.10 13.92
CA LYS A 4 -0.93 -17.33 14.59
C LYS A 4 0.23 -18.26 14.98
N SER A 5 1.34 -18.20 14.23
CA SER A 5 2.59 -18.90 14.53
C SER A 5 3.51 -18.13 15.50
N GLY A 6 3.01 -17.10 16.19
CA GLY A 6 3.72 -16.40 17.26
C GLY A 6 4.52 -15.15 16.84
N TRP A 7 4.45 -14.75 15.57
CA TRP A 7 5.18 -13.56 15.10
C TRP A 7 4.61 -12.26 15.69
N ASN A 8 5.50 -11.34 16.04
CA ASN A 8 5.13 -9.95 16.29
C ASN A 8 5.04 -9.20 14.96
N ALA A 9 4.06 -8.31 14.83
CA ALA A 9 3.82 -7.56 13.61
C ALA A 9 3.51 -6.09 13.89
N VAL A 10 3.98 -5.24 12.99
CA VAL A 10 3.51 -3.87 12.83
C VAL A 10 2.82 -3.81 11.48
N LEU A 11 1.54 -3.42 11.46
CA LEU A 11 0.77 -3.30 10.23
C LEU A 11 0.40 -1.83 10.01
N LEU A 12 0.68 -1.33 8.81
CA LEU A 12 0.26 -0.02 8.36
C LEU A 12 -0.82 -0.24 7.30
N GLU A 13 -1.97 0.39 7.49
CA GLU A 13 -3.08 0.33 6.54
C GLU A 13 -3.74 1.72 6.50
N PRO A 14 -3.53 2.51 5.44
CA PRO A 14 -4.06 3.87 5.36
C PRO A 14 -5.56 3.94 5.08
N MET A 15 -6.15 2.91 4.47
CA MET A 15 -7.58 2.91 4.18
C MET A 15 -8.38 2.57 5.43
N ALA A 16 -9.09 3.56 5.98
CA ALA A 16 -9.83 3.42 7.23
C ALA A 16 -10.77 2.20 7.29
N ALA A 17 -11.45 1.87 6.18
CA ALA A 17 -12.31 0.69 6.13
C ALA A 17 -11.52 -0.62 6.20
N ALA A 18 -10.38 -0.72 5.53
CA ALA A 18 -9.50 -1.90 5.62
C ALA A 18 -8.84 -2.00 7.00
N PHE A 19 -8.38 -0.87 7.54
CA PHE A 19 -7.83 -0.76 8.89
C PHE A 19 -8.84 -1.25 9.94
N ALA A 20 -10.10 -0.81 9.86
CA ALA A 20 -11.15 -1.25 10.80
C ALA A 20 -11.38 -2.77 10.74
N ARG A 21 -11.34 -3.38 9.54
CA ARG A 21 -11.43 -4.84 9.39
C ARG A 21 -10.22 -5.54 10.00
N LEU A 22 -9.01 -5.00 9.82
CA LEU A 22 -7.79 -5.54 10.45
C LEU A 22 -7.86 -5.41 11.97
N ALA A 23 -8.28 -4.25 12.48
CA ALA A 23 -8.46 -4.01 13.91
C ALA A 23 -9.45 -4.98 14.55
N SER A 24 -10.61 -5.18 13.91
CA SER A 24 -11.60 -6.18 14.34
C SER A 24 -11.04 -7.61 14.26
N ARG A 25 -10.29 -7.96 13.22
CA ARG A 25 -9.70 -9.30 13.08
C ARG A 25 -8.67 -9.60 14.17
N TYR A 26 -7.92 -8.60 14.62
CA TYR A 26 -6.87 -8.75 15.61
C TYR A 26 -7.29 -8.36 17.03
N SER A 27 -8.55 -7.93 17.27
CA SER A 27 -9.02 -7.42 18.56
C SER A 27 -9.06 -8.46 19.69
N ASN A 28 -9.16 -9.76 19.37
CA ASN A 28 -9.26 -10.83 20.38
C ASN A 28 -7.88 -11.38 20.73
N HIS A 29 -7.39 -11.18 21.97
CA HIS A 29 -6.19 -11.74 22.65
C HIS A 29 -4.86 -11.87 21.87
N THR A 30 -4.81 -11.44 20.61
CA THR A 30 -3.63 -11.46 19.73
C THR A 30 -2.94 -10.09 19.69
N LEU A 31 -3.53 -9.09 20.36
CA LEU A 31 -3.11 -7.69 20.36
C LEU A 31 -1.74 -7.46 21.01
N SER A 32 -1.29 -8.29 21.95
CA SER A 32 0.05 -8.12 22.52
C SER A 32 1.17 -8.28 21.48
N ARG A 33 0.88 -8.90 20.33
CA ARG A 33 1.84 -9.17 19.25
C ARG A 33 1.62 -8.32 18.01
N VAL A 34 0.49 -7.65 17.86
CA VAL A 34 0.16 -6.89 16.64
C VAL A 34 -0.11 -5.43 16.97
N ARG A 35 0.73 -4.54 16.44
CA ARG A 35 0.51 -3.09 16.48
C ARG A 35 -0.06 -2.64 15.13
N LEU A 36 -1.15 -1.88 15.17
CA LEU A 36 -1.85 -1.41 13.98
C LEU A 36 -1.74 0.11 13.89
N HIS A 37 -1.39 0.63 12.72
CA HIS A 37 -1.36 2.06 12.44
C HIS A 37 -2.23 2.39 11.23
N ASN A 38 -3.22 3.24 11.43
CA ASN A 38 -3.98 3.84 10.34
C ASN A 38 -3.19 5.04 9.79
N ALA A 39 -2.24 4.73 8.93
CA ALA A 39 -1.31 5.65 8.33
C ALA A 39 -0.68 5.02 7.08
N ALA A 40 -0.19 5.85 6.17
CA ALA A 40 0.57 5.41 5.02
C ALA A 40 2.06 5.70 5.18
N VAL A 41 2.90 5.04 4.41
CA VAL A 41 4.29 5.47 4.25
C VAL A 41 4.33 6.50 3.13
N CYS A 42 4.81 7.70 3.44
CA CYS A 42 4.81 8.83 2.50
C CYS A 42 6.20 9.05 1.88
N PRO A 43 6.28 9.73 0.73
CA PRO A 43 7.53 9.99 0.04
C PRO A 43 8.57 10.72 0.91
N LYS A 44 9.87 10.40 0.70
CA LYS A 44 11.01 10.99 1.41
C LYS A 44 11.04 12.52 1.35
N ALA A 45 10.53 13.14 0.29
CA ALA A 45 10.46 14.59 0.13
C ALA A 45 9.60 15.29 1.21
N GLN A 46 8.71 14.57 1.88
CA GLN A 46 7.87 15.09 2.97
C GLN A 46 8.44 14.79 4.37
N LYS A 47 9.62 14.15 4.47
CA LYS A 47 10.19 13.68 5.75
C LYS A 47 10.87 14.74 6.61
N ALA A 48 11.28 15.88 6.05
CA ALA A 48 12.20 16.79 6.73
C ALA A 48 11.72 17.27 8.11
N SER A 49 10.41 17.21 8.40
CA SER A 49 9.87 17.56 9.71
C SER A 49 9.19 16.42 10.46
N CYS A 50 8.85 15.29 9.83
CA CYS A 50 7.90 14.30 10.39
C CYS A 50 6.60 14.94 10.97
N GLN A 51 6.32 16.21 10.66
CA GLN A 51 5.21 16.97 11.22
C GLN A 51 3.97 16.67 10.37
N GLU A 52 3.23 15.64 10.78
CA GLU A 52 1.95 15.15 10.22
C GLU A 52 1.56 15.72 8.84
N PRO A 53 2.34 15.48 7.76
CA PRO A 53 1.76 15.73 6.46
C PRO A 53 0.64 14.70 6.30
N THR A 54 -0.58 15.16 6.05
CA THR A 54 -1.58 14.31 5.45
C THR A 54 -1.39 14.35 3.94
N MET A 55 -1.65 13.23 3.27
CA MET A 55 -1.66 13.22 1.81
C MET A 55 -2.97 12.63 1.27
N PRO A 56 -3.48 13.16 0.14
CA PRO A 56 -4.70 12.65 -0.44
C PRO A 56 -4.47 11.25 -1.01
N MET A 57 -5.25 10.28 -0.51
CA MET A 57 -5.32 8.94 -1.05
C MET A 57 -6.63 8.76 -1.81
N TYR A 58 -6.53 8.35 -3.07
CA TYR A 58 -7.67 8.15 -3.96
C TYR A 58 -8.20 6.72 -3.85
N TYR A 59 -9.51 6.59 -3.88
CA TYR A 59 -10.23 5.31 -3.91
C TYR A 59 -11.53 5.48 -4.74
N VAL A 60 -12.19 4.37 -5.08
CA VAL A 60 -13.51 4.39 -5.71
C VAL A 60 -14.57 4.09 -4.66
N ASP A 61 -15.54 4.98 -4.52
CA ASP A 61 -16.65 4.84 -3.59
C ASP A 61 -17.83 4.18 -4.30
N PHE A 62 -18.13 2.91 -3.98
CA PHE A 62 -19.27 2.22 -4.58
C PHE A 62 -20.57 2.41 -3.79
N THR A 63 -20.56 3.20 -2.72
CA THR A 63 -21.75 3.48 -1.91
C THR A 63 -22.67 4.52 -2.59
N ASN A 64 -23.84 4.76 -2.01
CA ASN A 64 -24.72 5.83 -2.46
C ASN A 64 -24.25 7.24 -2.01
N ALA A 65 -23.17 7.35 -1.23
CA ALA A 65 -22.68 8.64 -0.75
C ALA A 65 -22.24 9.58 -1.88
N THR A 66 -21.96 9.02 -3.06
CA THR A 66 -21.60 9.80 -4.25
C THR A 66 -22.81 10.43 -4.96
N GLY A 67 -24.04 10.02 -4.62
CA GLY A 67 -25.26 10.41 -5.33
C GLY A 67 -25.38 9.82 -6.74
N ASN A 68 -24.45 8.95 -7.16
CA ASN A 68 -24.42 8.44 -8.52
C ASN A 68 -25.31 7.21 -8.74
N TRP A 69 -25.96 6.68 -7.71
CA TRP A 69 -26.92 5.57 -7.89
C TRP A 69 -28.08 6.02 -8.76
N GLY A 70 -28.49 5.17 -9.70
CA GLY A 70 -29.54 5.50 -10.66
C GLY A 70 -29.09 6.41 -11.80
N THR A 71 -27.84 6.90 -11.84
CA THR A 71 -27.35 7.66 -13.00
C THR A 71 -27.13 6.75 -14.20
N ALA A 72 -27.51 7.18 -15.41
CA ALA A 72 -27.44 6.34 -16.62
C ALA A 72 -26.01 5.87 -16.98
N GLN A 73 -24.97 6.51 -16.43
CA GLN A 73 -23.58 6.23 -16.80
C GLN A 73 -22.69 5.89 -15.60
N ALA A 74 -23.06 6.23 -14.36
CA ALA A 74 -22.16 6.14 -13.21
C ALA A 74 -22.73 5.38 -12.00
N ASP A 75 -23.76 4.57 -12.20
CA ASP A 75 -24.39 3.80 -11.12
C ASP A 75 -23.47 2.74 -10.53
N ALA A 76 -22.93 3.04 -9.36
CA ALA A 76 -22.00 2.18 -8.64
C ALA A 76 -22.58 0.81 -8.24
N ARG A 77 -23.90 0.65 -8.22
CA ARG A 77 -24.55 -0.66 -7.98
C ARG A 77 -24.19 -1.71 -9.03
N CYS A 78 -23.70 -1.24 -10.16
CA CYS A 78 -23.10 -2.05 -11.21
C CYS A 78 -21.92 -2.92 -10.71
N LEU A 79 -21.13 -2.38 -9.77
CA LEU A 79 -19.91 -2.99 -9.25
C LEU A 79 -20.07 -3.54 -7.83
N SER A 80 -21.06 -3.08 -7.06
CA SER A 80 -21.39 -3.70 -5.78
C SER A 80 -22.06 -5.06 -6.00
N ALA A 81 -21.61 -6.13 -5.33
CA ALA A 81 -22.50 -7.27 -5.07
C ALA A 81 -23.76 -6.72 -4.39
N ALA A 82 -24.95 -7.11 -4.86
CA ALA A 82 -26.22 -6.45 -4.56
C ALA A 82 -26.34 -5.93 -3.11
N GLY A 83 -26.29 -4.62 -2.94
CA GLY A 83 -26.47 -3.95 -1.64
C GLY A 83 -25.22 -3.73 -0.78
N GLN A 84 -24.02 -4.12 -1.24
CA GLN A 84 -22.79 -3.85 -0.48
C GLN A 84 -22.35 -2.39 -0.62
N HIS A 85 -22.41 -1.66 0.50
CA HIS A 85 -21.78 -0.36 0.68
C HIS A 85 -20.27 -0.55 0.86
N SER A 86 -19.54 -0.77 -0.24
CA SER A 86 -18.09 -0.97 -0.20
C SER A 86 -17.32 0.18 -0.84
N LEU A 87 -16.15 0.44 -0.30
CA LEU A 87 -15.09 1.17 -0.99
C LEU A 87 -14.27 0.16 -1.80
N SER A 88 -13.64 0.60 -2.88
CA SER A 88 -12.71 -0.26 -3.59
C SER A 88 -11.58 -0.73 -2.68
N GLU A 89 -11.21 -2.00 -2.79
CA GLU A 89 -10.06 -2.55 -2.07
C GLU A 89 -8.76 -1.87 -2.49
N ILE A 90 -8.68 -1.45 -3.76
CA ILE A 90 -7.54 -0.76 -4.32
C ILE A 90 -7.68 0.74 -4.08
N SER A 91 -6.62 1.32 -3.55
CA SER A 91 -6.46 2.76 -3.32
C SER A 91 -5.04 3.18 -3.72
N SER A 92 -4.82 4.46 -3.99
CA SER A 92 -3.51 4.93 -4.46
C SER A 92 -3.34 6.42 -4.22
N PHE A 93 -2.10 6.88 -4.06
CA PHE A 93 -1.78 8.31 -4.04
C PHE A 93 -1.86 8.98 -5.41
N SER A 94 -2.00 8.20 -6.48
CA SER A 94 -2.18 8.71 -7.82
C SER A 94 -3.55 8.33 -8.39
N ARG A 95 -4.33 9.34 -8.76
CA ARG A 95 -5.62 9.16 -9.44
C ARG A 95 -5.47 8.39 -10.75
N SER A 96 -4.42 8.65 -11.52
CA SER A 96 -4.16 7.94 -12.78
C SER A 96 -3.76 6.49 -12.55
N HIS A 97 -2.99 6.22 -11.49
CA HIS A 97 -2.63 4.88 -11.07
C HIS A 97 -3.88 4.08 -10.65
N LEU A 98 -4.72 4.64 -9.79
CA LEU A 98 -6.00 4.05 -9.40
C LEU A 98 -6.86 3.70 -10.63
N MET A 99 -7.01 4.63 -11.58
CA MET A 99 -7.77 4.41 -12.82
C MET A 99 -7.21 3.25 -13.66
N LYS A 100 -5.88 3.11 -13.72
CA LYS A 100 -5.20 2.03 -14.44
C LYS A 100 -5.49 0.67 -13.78
N HIS A 101 -5.34 0.58 -12.46
CA HIS A 101 -5.61 -0.65 -11.71
C HIS A 101 -7.08 -1.08 -11.75
N GLN A 102 -7.98 -0.11 -11.61
CA GLN A 102 -9.41 -0.38 -11.73
C GLN A 102 -9.78 -0.88 -13.13
N ARG A 103 -9.13 -0.39 -14.20
CA ARG A 103 -9.32 -0.92 -15.56
C ARG A 103 -8.87 -2.37 -15.71
N MET A 104 -7.77 -2.75 -15.06
CA MET A 104 -7.22 -4.11 -15.15
C MET A 104 -8.11 -5.11 -14.42
N ASN A 105 -8.63 -4.74 -13.24
CA ASN A 105 -9.45 -5.62 -12.42
C ASN A 105 -10.93 -5.60 -12.79
N ASN A 106 -11.41 -4.48 -13.32
CA ASN A 106 -12.77 -4.31 -13.84
C ASN A 106 -12.70 -3.95 -15.31
N PRO A 107 -12.51 -4.93 -16.22
CA PRO A 107 -12.36 -4.64 -17.64
C PRO A 107 -13.59 -3.88 -18.13
N TYR A 108 -13.37 -2.69 -18.69
CA TYR A 108 -14.41 -1.79 -19.24
C TYR A 108 -15.09 -2.34 -20.50
N GLY A 109 -15.09 -3.66 -20.68
CA GLY A 109 -15.64 -4.32 -21.84
C GLY A 109 -17.16 -4.44 -21.76
N GLY A 110 -17.78 -4.56 -22.93
CA GLY A 110 -19.24 -4.64 -23.06
C GLY A 110 -19.89 -5.72 -22.21
N ARG A 111 -19.23 -6.87 -21.98
CA ARG A 111 -19.78 -7.96 -21.14
C ARG A 111 -20.09 -7.50 -19.71
N ALA A 112 -19.25 -6.69 -19.10
CA ALA A 112 -19.49 -6.19 -17.75
C ALA A 112 -20.67 -5.21 -17.72
N CYS A 113 -20.81 -4.38 -18.76
CA CYS A 113 -21.96 -3.48 -18.93
C CYS A 113 -23.26 -4.22 -19.27
N VAL A 114 -23.21 -5.36 -19.94
CA VAL A 114 -24.37 -6.24 -20.15
C VAL A 114 -24.85 -6.81 -18.81
N GLY A 115 -23.93 -7.33 -17.98
CA GLY A 115 -24.29 -7.81 -16.63
C GLY A 115 -24.89 -6.71 -15.76
N CYS A 116 -24.35 -5.50 -15.86
CA CYS A 116 -24.88 -4.31 -15.22
C CYS A 116 -26.28 -3.94 -15.69
N SER A 117 -26.51 -4.01 -17.00
CA SER A 117 -27.79 -3.72 -17.64
C SER A 117 -28.87 -4.68 -17.17
N ALA A 118 -28.54 -5.97 -17.13
CA ALA A 118 -29.42 -7.01 -16.62
C ALA A 118 -29.72 -6.81 -15.11
N ARG A 119 -28.69 -6.51 -14.30
CA ARG A 119 -28.85 -6.31 -12.86
C ARG A 119 -29.75 -5.13 -12.51
N LEU A 120 -29.65 -4.04 -13.26
CA LEU A 120 -30.32 -2.77 -12.96
C LEU A 120 -31.52 -2.49 -13.87
N ASN A 121 -31.92 -3.50 -14.66
CA ASN A 121 -33.03 -3.47 -15.60
C ASN A 121 -33.06 -2.21 -16.48
N ARG A 122 -31.92 -1.87 -17.10
CA ARG A 122 -31.80 -0.72 -18.01
C ARG A 122 -30.60 -0.82 -18.91
N SER A 123 -30.63 -0.12 -20.04
CA SER A 123 -29.51 -0.11 -21.00
C SER A 123 -28.36 0.76 -20.52
N TYR A 124 -27.13 0.29 -20.72
CA TYR A 124 -25.90 1.04 -20.47
C TYR A 124 -24.99 1.05 -21.70
N PRO A 125 -24.18 2.11 -21.89
CA PRO A 125 -23.19 2.14 -22.96
C PRO A 125 -22.11 1.08 -22.74
N ILE A 126 -21.43 0.67 -23.82
CA ILE A 126 -20.40 -0.38 -23.80
C ILE A 126 -19.23 -0.09 -22.84
N ASN A 127 -19.03 1.18 -22.48
CA ASN A 127 -17.97 1.67 -21.61
C ASN A 127 -18.51 2.20 -20.25
N CYS A 128 -19.71 1.80 -19.84
CA CYS A 128 -20.36 2.23 -18.60
C CYS A 128 -19.45 2.19 -17.37
N LEU A 129 -18.64 1.13 -17.21
CA LEU A 129 -17.76 0.97 -16.06
C LEU A 129 -16.68 2.04 -15.97
N LYS A 130 -16.22 2.58 -17.11
CA LYS A 130 -15.27 3.68 -17.13
C LYS A 130 -15.85 4.90 -16.42
N PHE A 131 -17.13 5.19 -16.68
CA PHE A 131 -17.85 6.30 -16.07
C PHE A 131 -18.17 6.01 -14.60
N VAL A 132 -18.63 4.79 -14.28
CA VAL A 132 -18.81 4.36 -12.89
C VAL A 132 -17.53 4.60 -12.09
N ILE A 133 -16.37 4.13 -12.54
CA ILE A 133 -15.13 4.35 -11.80
C ILE A 133 -14.77 5.83 -11.77
N LYS A 134 -14.70 6.51 -12.93
CA LYS A 134 -14.25 7.91 -13.01
C LYS A 134 -15.07 8.86 -12.12
N HIS A 135 -16.39 8.72 -12.10
CA HIS A 135 -17.30 9.62 -11.38
C HIS A 135 -17.43 9.29 -9.89
N ASN A 136 -17.04 8.07 -9.50
CA ASN A 136 -17.05 7.62 -8.12
C ASN A 136 -15.66 7.65 -7.45
N ILE A 137 -14.61 8.15 -8.13
CA ILE A 137 -13.34 8.43 -7.43
C ILE A 137 -13.57 9.52 -6.39
N ARG A 138 -13.11 9.22 -5.18
CA ARG A 138 -13.00 10.13 -4.05
C ARG A 138 -11.57 10.15 -3.55
N SER A 139 -11.26 11.12 -2.73
CA SER A 139 -10.00 11.21 -2.01
C SER A 139 -10.28 11.43 -0.54
N ARG A 140 -9.40 10.90 0.30
CA ARG A 140 -9.36 11.21 1.72
C ARG A 140 -7.90 11.43 2.11
N ASP A 141 -7.69 12.40 2.98
CA ASP A 141 -6.40 12.65 3.57
C ASP A 141 -6.04 11.52 4.55
N VAL A 142 -4.89 10.90 4.32
CA VAL A 142 -4.34 9.86 5.19
C VAL A 142 -3.09 10.39 5.87
N ARG A 143 -2.88 9.99 7.13
CA ARG A 143 -1.71 10.39 7.89
C ARG A 143 -0.46 9.71 7.35
N CYS A 144 0.63 10.44 7.31
CA CYS A 144 1.94 9.88 7.04
C CYS A 144 2.58 9.28 8.29
N ALA A 145 3.14 8.08 8.14
CA ALA A 145 3.93 7.39 9.12
C ALA A 145 5.41 7.54 8.79
N CYS A 146 6.24 7.61 9.83
CA CYS A 146 7.68 7.70 9.68
C CYS A 146 8.35 6.51 10.37
N PHE A 147 9.40 5.99 9.73
CA PHE A 147 10.20 4.91 10.28
C PHE A 147 11.40 5.41 11.10
N ASP A 148 11.64 6.72 11.10
CA ASP A 148 12.77 7.34 11.79
C ASP A 148 12.45 7.50 13.27
N GLY A 149 12.94 6.55 14.09
CA GLY A 149 12.82 6.60 15.55
C GLY A 149 13.88 7.43 16.28
N ASP A 150 14.72 8.21 15.57
CA ASP A 150 15.93 8.82 16.17
C ASP A 150 15.82 10.31 16.53
N ALA A 151 14.72 11.02 16.27
CA ALA A 151 14.74 12.48 16.46
C ALA A 151 13.39 13.19 16.66
N ALA A 152 12.49 12.64 17.48
CA ALA A 152 11.59 13.54 18.20
C ALA A 152 12.13 13.67 19.63
N PRO A 153 12.69 14.83 20.02
CA PRO A 153 12.90 15.12 21.44
C PRO A 153 11.59 14.82 22.17
N HIS A 154 11.67 14.16 23.32
CA HIS A 154 10.52 13.60 24.05
C HIS A 154 9.42 14.63 24.45
N ASP A 155 9.62 15.91 24.15
CA ASP A 155 8.82 17.05 24.63
C ASP A 155 7.97 17.75 23.55
N GLU A 156 8.03 17.35 22.27
CA GLU A 156 7.16 17.93 21.21
C GLU A 156 5.85 17.15 21.03
N PRO A 157 4.73 17.81 20.64
CA PRO A 157 3.43 17.17 20.51
C PRO A 157 3.50 16.00 19.52
N ARG A 158 3.16 14.80 20.01
CA ARG A 158 3.22 13.52 19.30
C ARG A 158 2.25 13.49 18.13
N GLY A 159 2.65 14.02 16.99
CA GLY A 159 1.92 13.88 15.72
C GLY A 159 2.45 12.73 14.86
N ALA A 160 3.78 12.59 14.76
CA ALA A 160 4.38 11.48 14.02
C ALA A 160 4.07 10.13 14.69
N VAL A 161 3.57 9.19 13.90
CA VAL A 161 3.50 7.78 14.30
C VAL A 161 4.90 7.19 14.16
N ASP A 162 5.61 6.98 15.27
CA ASP A 162 6.79 6.12 15.30
C ASP A 162 6.35 4.67 15.08
N VAL A 163 6.49 4.23 13.84
CA VAL A 163 6.07 2.91 13.39
C VAL A 163 6.91 1.81 14.01
N LEU A 164 8.22 2.05 14.17
CA LEU A 164 9.14 1.04 14.65
C LEU A 164 9.15 0.99 16.17
N GLY A 165 8.98 2.11 16.88
CA GLY A 165 8.49 2.17 18.27
C GLY A 165 9.09 1.13 19.21
N GLY A 166 10.40 0.89 19.13
CA GLY A 166 11.09 -0.11 19.94
C GLY A 166 10.95 -1.58 19.53
N VAL A 167 10.53 -1.92 18.29
CA VAL A 167 10.64 -3.28 17.74
C VAL A 167 12.13 -3.56 17.50
N PRO A 168 12.78 -4.38 18.34
CA PRO A 168 14.17 -4.69 18.14
C PRO A 168 14.20 -5.80 17.10
N ASN A 169 14.80 -5.54 15.94
CA ASN A 169 15.10 -6.54 14.91
C ASN A 169 13.88 -6.99 14.05
N THR A 170 13.58 -6.21 13.02
CA THR A 170 12.65 -6.62 11.96
C THR A 170 13.23 -7.84 11.23
N SER A 171 12.55 -8.98 11.28
CA SER A 171 13.00 -10.15 10.50
C SER A 171 12.54 -10.09 9.05
N LEU A 172 11.37 -9.50 8.80
CA LEU A 172 10.71 -9.49 7.50
C LEU A 172 9.98 -8.15 7.29
N LEU A 173 10.23 -7.53 6.15
CA LEU A 173 9.46 -6.40 5.64
C LEU A 173 8.64 -6.87 4.44
N VAL A 174 7.32 -6.71 4.51
CA VAL A 174 6.39 -7.00 3.40
C VAL A 174 5.75 -5.69 2.97
N ILE A 175 5.79 -5.42 1.67
CA ILE A 175 5.28 -4.20 1.07
C ILE A 175 4.30 -4.60 -0.03
N ASP A 176 3.10 -4.05 0.06
CA ASP A 176 2.08 -4.10 -0.97
C ASP A 176 1.46 -2.71 -1.00
N ALA A 177 2.14 -1.79 -1.69
CA ALA A 177 1.83 -0.37 -1.67
C ALA A 177 1.23 0.09 -3.01
N GLU A 178 0.68 -0.85 -3.78
CA GLU A 178 -0.02 -0.59 -5.05
C GLU A 178 0.75 0.42 -5.91
N GLY A 179 2.03 0.14 -6.17
CA GLY A 179 2.88 0.94 -7.07
C GLY A 179 3.70 2.04 -6.39
N HIS A 180 3.69 2.11 -5.07
CA HIS A 180 4.56 2.98 -4.26
C HIS A 180 5.61 2.20 -3.45
N ASP A 181 5.87 0.95 -3.81
CA ASP A 181 6.77 0.05 -3.09
C ASP A 181 8.20 0.61 -2.97
N ASP A 182 8.71 1.27 -4.01
CA ASP A 182 10.02 1.93 -4.03
C ASP A 182 10.11 3.10 -3.04
N GLU A 183 9.03 3.84 -2.83
CA GLU A 183 8.97 4.91 -1.83
C GLU A 183 9.00 4.34 -0.42
N VAL A 184 8.33 3.20 -0.18
CA VAL A 184 8.42 2.49 1.09
C VAL A 184 9.84 2.01 1.35
N ILE A 185 10.49 1.40 0.35
CA ILE A 185 11.88 0.96 0.43
C ILE A 185 12.82 2.16 0.68
N ALA A 186 12.59 3.29 0.01
CA ALA A 186 13.36 4.51 0.21
C ALA A 186 13.13 5.15 1.60
N ALA A 187 11.94 5.00 2.17
CA ALA A 187 11.61 5.53 3.47
C ALA A 187 12.09 4.64 4.62
N TYR A 188 12.20 3.33 4.42
CA TYR A 188 12.59 2.37 5.45
C TYR A 188 14.09 2.51 5.82
N PRO A 189 14.47 2.48 7.11
CA PRO A 189 15.84 2.68 7.57
C PRO A 189 16.72 1.42 7.38
N LEU A 190 16.92 1.00 6.12
CA LEU A 190 17.68 -0.20 5.75
C LEU A 190 19.12 -0.19 6.25
N GLY A 191 19.71 1.00 6.39
CA GLY A 191 21.08 1.18 6.90
C GLY A 191 21.23 1.03 8.42
N ARG A 192 20.14 1.01 9.20
CA ARG A 192 20.23 0.91 10.67
C ARG A 192 20.31 -0.55 11.10
N PRO A 193 21.39 -1.04 11.73
CA PRO A 193 21.57 -2.46 12.04
C PRO A 193 20.43 -3.10 12.84
N ARG A 194 19.80 -2.36 13.76
CA ARG A 194 18.68 -2.87 14.59
C ARG A 194 17.32 -2.86 13.90
N ALA A 195 17.16 -2.08 12.82
CA ALA A 195 15.91 -1.97 12.08
C ALA A 195 15.96 -2.72 10.73
N ARG A 196 17.17 -3.06 10.26
CA ARG A 196 17.42 -3.71 8.97
C ARG A 196 16.70 -5.06 8.88
N PRO A 197 15.74 -5.22 7.95
CA PRO A 197 15.04 -6.48 7.74
C PRO A 197 16.00 -7.56 7.28
N ARG A 198 15.88 -8.81 7.75
CA ARG A 198 16.61 -9.92 7.10
C ARG A 198 16.12 -10.14 5.68
N ARG A 199 14.80 -10.00 5.47
CA ARG A 199 14.17 -10.17 4.16
C ARG A 199 13.23 -9.02 3.82
N VAL A 200 13.25 -8.61 2.56
CA VAL A 200 12.29 -7.66 1.98
C VAL A 200 11.50 -8.37 0.88
N ILE A 201 10.17 -8.28 0.95
CA ILE A 201 9.24 -8.79 -0.05
C ILE A 201 8.36 -7.64 -0.51
N PHE A 202 8.30 -7.39 -1.82
CA PHE A 202 7.44 -6.36 -2.37
C PHE A 202 6.88 -6.73 -3.75
N GLU A 203 5.79 -6.07 -4.15
CA GLU A 203 5.04 -6.43 -5.35
C GLU A 203 5.55 -5.69 -6.60
N ALA A 204 6.65 -6.20 -7.17
CA ALA A 204 7.35 -5.59 -8.30
C ALA A 204 6.46 -5.29 -9.53
N LYS A 205 5.37 -6.03 -9.73
CA LYS A 205 4.47 -5.87 -10.89
C LYS A 205 3.80 -4.49 -10.95
N HIS A 206 3.72 -3.77 -9.83
CA HIS A 206 3.12 -2.44 -9.78
C HIS A 206 4.09 -1.31 -10.12
N LEU A 207 5.40 -1.58 -10.12
CA LEU A 207 6.41 -0.57 -10.42
C LEU A 207 6.67 -0.48 -11.92
N VAL A 208 6.84 0.75 -12.40
CA VAL A 208 7.43 0.97 -13.73
C VAL A 208 8.93 0.62 -13.70
N PRO A 209 9.55 0.24 -14.84
CA PRO A 209 10.93 -0.24 -14.88
C PRO A 209 11.95 0.69 -14.19
N GLU A 210 11.78 2.00 -14.29
CA GLU A 210 12.65 3.00 -13.66
C GLU A 210 12.57 2.93 -12.13
N ARG A 211 11.35 2.89 -11.58
CA ARG A 211 11.10 2.81 -10.13
C ARG A 211 11.55 1.46 -9.57
N PHE A 212 11.33 0.37 -10.31
CA PHE A 212 11.84 -0.94 -9.94
C PHE A 212 13.37 -0.93 -9.87
N ARG A 213 14.06 -0.42 -10.90
CA ARG A 213 15.53 -0.30 -10.89
C ARG A 213 16.02 0.53 -9.71
N ALA A 214 15.36 1.65 -9.40
CA ALA A 214 15.73 2.48 -8.24
C ALA A 214 15.58 1.73 -6.91
N ALA A 215 14.47 0.99 -6.71
CA ALA A 215 14.26 0.15 -5.53
C ALA A 215 15.34 -0.94 -5.40
N VAL A 216 15.65 -1.61 -6.51
CA VAL A 216 16.68 -2.66 -6.58
C VAL A 216 18.06 -2.10 -6.25
N SER A 217 18.46 -1.00 -6.89
CA SER A 217 19.77 -0.38 -6.64
C SER A 217 19.93 0.03 -5.18
N ARG A 218 18.85 0.52 -4.54
CA ARG A 218 18.86 0.85 -3.11
C ARG A 218 19.04 -0.38 -2.22
N LEU A 219 18.31 -1.47 -2.50
CA LEU A 219 18.46 -2.73 -1.77
C LEU A 219 19.87 -3.30 -1.93
N GLN A 220 20.41 -3.30 -3.15
CA GLN A 220 21.78 -3.76 -3.44
C GLN A 220 22.84 -2.90 -2.75
N ALA A 221 22.68 -1.57 -2.74
CA ALA A 221 23.56 -0.66 -2.00
C ALA A 221 23.54 -0.94 -0.49
N CYS A 222 22.44 -1.50 0.03
CA CYS A 222 22.34 -1.94 1.41
C CYS A 222 22.85 -3.37 1.64
N GLY A 223 23.38 -4.06 0.63
CA GLY A 223 23.88 -5.44 0.73
C GLY A 223 22.78 -6.50 0.72
N TYR A 224 21.62 -6.21 0.10
CA TYR A 224 20.63 -7.23 -0.22
C TYR A 224 20.89 -7.86 -1.57
N GLU A 225 20.66 -9.17 -1.64
CA GLU A 225 20.70 -9.95 -2.87
C GLU A 225 19.30 -10.40 -3.25
N CYS A 226 19.05 -10.46 -4.56
CA CYS A 226 17.80 -11.01 -5.04
C CYS A 226 17.83 -12.55 -4.95
N VAL A 227 16.79 -13.11 -4.34
CA VAL A 227 16.57 -14.56 -4.28
C VAL A 227 15.56 -15.02 -5.33
N GLN A 228 14.61 -14.16 -5.73
CA GLN A 228 13.55 -14.56 -6.66
C GLN A 228 13.01 -13.40 -7.51
N ASN A 229 12.81 -13.66 -8.81
CA ASN A 229 12.09 -12.82 -9.78
C ASN A 229 12.68 -11.41 -10.05
N CYS A 230 14.01 -11.27 -10.19
CA CYS A 230 14.64 -9.95 -10.38
C CYS A 230 15.21 -9.67 -11.78
N ASN A 231 14.80 -10.42 -12.80
CA ASN A 231 15.21 -10.10 -14.16
C ASN A 231 14.71 -8.70 -14.55
N ALA A 232 15.66 -7.79 -14.76
CA ALA A 232 15.46 -6.36 -14.95
C ALA A 232 14.75 -5.98 -16.26
N SER A 233 14.50 -6.93 -17.15
CA SER A 233 13.95 -6.64 -18.47
C SER A 233 12.43 -6.44 -18.45
N VAL A 234 11.67 -7.20 -17.67
CA VAL A 234 10.21 -6.99 -17.43
C VAL A 234 9.79 -7.79 -16.19
N PRO A 235 9.16 -7.20 -15.16
CA PRO A 235 8.60 -7.99 -14.06
C PRO A 235 7.35 -8.73 -14.58
N THR A 236 7.53 -9.95 -15.06
CA THR A 236 6.42 -10.86 -15.42
C THR A 236 5.95 -11.72 -14.23
N ARG A 237 6.54 -11.56 -13.03
CA ARG A 237 6.17 -12.28 -11.80
C ARG A 237 5.97 -11.36 -10.60
N ALA A 238 5.06 -11.78 -9.73
CA ALA A 238 4.38 -10.94 -8.75
C ALA A 238 5.23 -10.46 -7.57
N LEU A 239 6.15 -11.29 -7.04
CA LEU A 239 6.86 -10.98 -5.79
C LEU A 239 8.39 -10.97 -6.00
N GLY A 240 9.03 -9.86 -5.67
CA GLY A 240 10.48 -9.78 -5.52
C GLY A 240 10.86 -10.18 -4.10
N VAL A 241 11.77 -11.15 -3.95
CA VAL A 241 12.26 -11.61 -2.64
C VAL A 241 13.75 -11.29 -2.53
N TRP A 242 14.11 -10.55 -1.49
CA TRP A 242 15.47 -10.06 -1.27
C TRP A 242 15.97 -10.46 0.11
N ASP A 243 17.16 -11.06 0.18
CA ASP A 243 17.78 -11.49 1.43
C ASP A 243 19.00 -10.63 1.73
N ALA A 244 19.24 -10.32 2.99
CA ALA A 244 20.50 -9.73 3.39
C ALA A 244 21.57 -10.81 3.22
N GLY A 245 22.56 -10.59 2.35
CA GLY A 245 23.63 -11.57 2.14
C GLY A 245 24.29 -11.98 3.46
N ALA A 246 24.67 -13.25 3.58
CA ALA A 246 25.46 -13.70 4.71
C ALA A 246 26.85 -13.03 4.63
N PHE A 247 27.15 -12.16 5.60
CA PHE A 247 28.42 -11.43 5.77
C PHE A 247 28.66 -10.18 4.90
N ALA A 248 28.53 -9.03 5.56
CA ALA A 248 29.65 -8.10 5.68
C ALA A 248 29.74 -7.67 7.15
N SER A 249 30.95 -7.63 7.72
CA SER A 249 31.19 -7.02 9.03
C SER A 249 30.55 -5.64 9.08
N PRO A 250 29.97 -5.17 10.21
CA PRO A 250 29.34 -3.85 10.33
C PRO A 250 30.23 -2.68 9.91
N THR A 251 31.54 -2.91 9.79
CA THR A 251 32.58 -1.95 9.45
C THR A 251 32.79 -1.69 7.95
N THR A 252 32.19 -2.47 7.03
CA THR A 252 32.38 -2.28 5.57
C THR A 252 31.11 -2.00 4.79
N LEU A 253 29.96 -1.83 5.45
CA LEU A 253 28.78 -1.29 4.79
C LEU A 253 29.06 0.18 4.44
N GLY A 254 29.37 0.44 3.17
CA GLY A 254 29.27 1.79 2.61
C GLY A 254 27.94 2.42 3.02
N THR A 255 27.93 3.74 3.18
CA THR A 255 26.76 4.48 3.68
C THR A 255 25.53 4.10 2.85
N CYS A 256 24.62 3.36 3.48
CA CYS A 256 23.32 3.01 2.91
C CYS A 256 22.46 4.28 2.86
N GLU A 257 22.57 5.09 1.79
CA GLU A 257 21.84 6.37 1.63
C GLU A 257 20.55 6.27 0.79
#